data_AF-A0A970T1N1-F1
#
_entry.id   AF-A0A970T1N1-F1
#
_cell.length_a   1.000
_cell.length_b   1.000
_cell.length_c   1.000
_cell.angle_alpha   90.00
_cell.angle_beta   90.00
_cell.angle_gamma   90.00
#
_symmetry.space_group_name_H-M   'P 1'
#
loop_
_entity.id
_entity.type
_entity.pdbx_description
1 polymer ?
#
loop_
_entity_poly.entity_id
_entity_poly.type
_entity_poly.pdbx_seq_one_letter_code
_entity_poly.pdbx_strand_id
1 'polypeptide(L)'
;MKPILKTTIAFILILSFHTGYTQTLTWTGNTNANWNIPGNWSGGVVPNSTYNVIIPANPTRQPFISSANASCKSLTINSGATLTVSGYTLSVSNDINISGKLTMNNQSGIINAYGDVNWESGSTADFTANTLFYVYGGWKFQTGSNVNLTYGTVVFTGPNTNNILCNSASSAFNNIAINKSSNAILGINTYSNFPLQINGYIDVYNGSTLHVYSSKDLIIKGNIISNGVFQCYDGTVKLVGTSQSLRMNTGDYFNNLTFNQSGTVTINNTNTNIVEVKKDVVINSGVFNMQDRIMRVGGNWTNTKGSSAFNAGTGRVIFNGSGHQYVKSSEKFNILEIDKGAALRVDSASYIVICNKYEWKKGSIDVYKGTFTALDLVNNGIYGSYYVNPGGTINLHQDASGWIDLNGKFNFNGGGTINVFGGSGYSYWARGGNAEIYMNGGVLDFKNQGIYIYNPSSYTFTHNITGGTIRTSKGLSCYRTDFT
;
A
#
# COMPACT_ATOMS: atom_id res chain seq x y z
N MET A 1 -29.27 55.89 -81.87
CA MET A 1 -28.85 56.88 -80.85
C MET A 1 -28.36 56.10 -79.63
N LYS A 2 -27.32 56.61 -78.96
CA LYS A 2 -26.47 56.07 -77.86
C LYS A 2 -27.12 55.19 -76.75
N PRO A 3 -26.29 54.46 -75.95
CA PRO A 3 -26.53 53.10 -75.42
C PRO A 3 -27.13 53.08 -74.00
N ILE A 4 -27.56 51.90 -73.53
CA ILE A 4 -27.73 51.62 -72.09
C ILE A 4 -27.01 50.32 -71.75
N LEU A 5 -25.84 50.50 -71.11
CA LEU A 5 -25.08 49.46 -70.43
C LEU A 5 -25.86 49.09 -69.15
N LYS A 6 -26.38 47.86 -69.05
CA LYS A 6 -26.93 47.35 -67.78
C LYS A 6 -25.77 46.90 -66.90
N THR A 7 -25.42 47.72 -65.92
CA THR A 7 -24.42 47.43 -64.90
C THR A 7 -24.97 46.38 -63.93
N THR A 8 -24.45 45.16 -63.97
CA THR A 8 -24.71 44.13 -62.95
C THR A 8 -23.84 44.43 -61.73
N ILE A 9 -24.45 44.83 -60.61
CA ILE A 9 -23.77 44.96 -59.32
C ILE A 9 -23.62 43.56 -58.72
N ALA A 10 -22.39 43.04 -58.67
CA ALA A 10 -22.06 41.84 -57.93
C ALA A 10 -21.90 42.20 -56.44
N PHE A 11 -22.82 41.73 -55.60
CA PHE A 11 -22.66 41.72 -54.15
C PHE A 11 -21.62 40.63 -53.81
N ILE A 12 -20.38 41.04 -53.49
CA ILE A 12 -19.39 40.13 -52.92
C ILE A 12 -19.76 39.92 -51.46
N LEU A 13 -20.41 38.80 -51.17
CA LEU A 13 -20.56 38.28 -49.81
C LEU A 13 -19.19 37.74 -49.38
N ILE A 14 -18.42 38.52 -48.63
CA ILE A 14 -17.21 38.00 -47.97
C ILE A 14 -17.68 37.09 -46.83
N LEU A 15 -17.82 35.79 -47.11
CA LEU A 15 -17.80 34.78 -46.04
C LEU A 15 -16.40 34.78 -45.43
N SER A 16 -16.24 35.43 -44.27
CA SER A 16 -15.05 35.24 -43.45
C SER A 16 -15.12 33.86 -42.80
N PHE A 17 -14.43 32.90 -43.42
CA PHE A 17 -14.04 31.67 -42.74
C PHE A 17 -13.14 32.06 -41.56
N HIS A 18 -13.72 32.14 -40.35
CA HIS A 18 -12.93 32.21 -39.13
C HIS A 18 -12.30 30.82 -38.95
N THR A 19 -11.09 30.66 -39.45
CA THR A 19 -10.19 29.64 -38.90
C THR A 19 -10.15 29.87 -37.40
N GLY A 20 -10.53 28.85 -36.62
CA GLY A 20 -10.77 28.97 -35.18
C GLY A 20 -9.51 29.31 -34.40
N TYR A 21 -9.11 30.57 -34.40
CA TYR A 21 -8.16 31.10 -33.44
C TYR A 21 -8.83 31.02 -32.07
N THR A 22 -8.29 30.15 -31.22
CA THR A 22 -8.68 30.11 -29.82
C THR A 22 -8.30 31.46 -29.20
N GLN A 23 -9.30 32.27 -28.86
CA GLN A 23 -9.06 33.60 -28.29
C GLN A 23 -8.76 33.49 -26.79
N THR A 24 -7.81 34.27 -26.31
CA THR A 24 -7.45 34.37 -24.90
C THR A 24 -8.17 35.55 -24.26
N LEU A 25 -8.86 35.31 -23.15
CA LEU A 25 -9.49 36.33 -22.32
C LEU A 25 -8.71 36.48 -21.02
N THR A 26 -8.29 37.71 -20.73
CA THR A 26 -7.59 38.06 -19.50
C THR A 26 -8.56 38.71 -18.53
N TRP A 27 -8.53 38.26 -17.27
CA TRP A 27 -9.31 38.88 -16.21
C TRP A 27 -8.82 40.31 -15.93
N THR A 28 -9.75 41.27 -15.89
CA THR A 28 -9.48 42.69 -15.60
C THR A 28 -10.09 43.13 -14.28
N GLY A 29 -11.19 42.51 -13.83
CA GLY A 29 -11.87 42.90 -12.59
C GLY A 29 -12.42 44.34 -12.60
N ASN A 30 -12.61 44.94 -13.78
CA ASN A 30 -12.97 46.36 -13.93
C ASN A 30 -14.32 46.71 -13.32
N THR A 31 -15.31 45.81 -13.42
CA THR A 31 -16.66 46.04 -12.92
C THR A 31 -16.78 45.59 -11.46
N ASN A 32 -16.49 44.31 -11.19
CA ASN A 32 -16.52 43.71 -9.85
C ASN A 32 -15.71 42.39 -9.85
N ALA A 33 -15.88 41.55 -8.82
CA ALA A 33 -15.19 40.25 -8.72
C ALA A 33 -15.92 39.08 -9.43
N ASN A 34 -17.16 39.26 -9.89
CA ASN A 34 -17.98 38.16 -10.38
C ASN A 34 -17.52 37.67 -11.76
N TRP A 35 -17.13 36.39 -11.86
CA TRP A 35 -16.70 35.75 -13.10
C TRP A 35 -17.68 35.96 -14.26
N ASN A 36 -18.99 35.94 -13.95
CA ASN A 36 -20.05 35.94 -14.95
C ASN A 36 -20.45 37.34 -15.46
N ILE A 37 -19.64 38.36 -15.18
CA ILE A 37 -19.88 39.72 -15.69
C ILE A 37 -18.95 39.98 -16.89
N PRO A 38 -19.50 40.21 -18.10
CA PRO A 38 -18.72 40.44 -19.31
C PRO A 38 -17.68 41.57 -19.17
N GLY A 39 -18.05 42.64 -18.45
CA GLY A 39 -17.19 43.80 -18.19
C GLY A 39 -15.97 43.53 -17.29
N ASN A 40 -15.78 42.31 -16.77
CA ASN A 40 -14.58 41.90 -16.05
C ASN A 40 -13.54 41.20 -16.95
N TRP A 41 -13.83 40.99 -18.24
CA TRP A 41 -12.96 40.27 -19.18
C TRP A 41 -12.48 41.20 -20.29
N SER A 42 -11.22 41.03 -20.72
CA SER A 42 -10.60 41.88 -21.76
C SER A 42 -11.35 41.91 -23.09
N GLY A 43 -12.14 40.88 -23.40
CA GLY A 43 -12.97 40.80 -24.61
C GLY A 43 -14.40 41.30 -24.43
N GLY A 44 -14.79 41.80 -23.24
CA GLY A 44 -16.15 42.26 -22.95
C GLY A 44 -17.21 41.14 -23.02
N VAL A 45 -16.79 39.88 -22.89
CA VAL A 45 -17.62 38.67 -22.96
C VAL A 45 -17.22 37.70 -21.84
N VAL A 46 -18.17 36.92 -21.33
CA VAL A 46 -17.88 35.87 -20.33
C VAL A 46 -17.23 34.68 -21.04
N PRO A 47 -16.12 34.11 -20.52
CA PRO A 47 -15.51 32.92 -21.07
C PRO A 47 -16.48 31.74 -21.14
N ASN A 48 -16.25 30.91 -22.15
CA ASN A 48 -16.89 29.62 -22.36
C ASN A 48 -15.83 28.61 -22.83
N SER A 49 -16.23 27.38 -23.15
CA SER A 49 -15.33 26.28 -23.54
C SER A 49 -14.44 26.53 -24.77
N THR A 50 -14.60 27.64 -25.51
CA THR A 50 -13.73 28.00 -26.63
C THR A 50 -12.65 29.02 -26.28
N TYR A 51 -12.70 29.66 -25.10
CA TYR A 51 -11.76 30.71 -24.69
C TYR A 51 -10.70 30.21 -23.72
N ASN A 52 -9.43 30.51 -23.97
CA ASN A 52 -8.39 30.35 -22.96
C ASN A 52 -8.51 31.48 -21.94
N VAL A 53 -8.36 31.19 -20.65
CA VAL A 53 -8.46 32.18 -19.58
C VAL A 53 -7.11 32.40 -18.90
N ILE A 54 -6.74 33.67 -18.72
CA ILE A 54 -5.60 34.08 -17.89
C ILE A 54 -6.10 34.97 -16.74
N ILE A 55 -5.73 34.61 -15.51
CA ILE A 55 -5.97 35.44 -14.32
C ILE A 55 -4.62 36.02 -13.86
N PRO A 56 -4.37 37.33 -14.08
CA PRO A 56 -3.17 38.00 -13.63
C PRO A 56 -3.28 38.48 -12.17
N ALA A 57 -2.15 38.80 -11.55
CA ALA A 57 -2.11 39.33 -10.18
C ALA A 57 -2.60 40.79 -10.07
N ASN A 58 -2.39 41.60 -11.11
CA ASN A 58 -2.56 43.05 -11.04
C ASN A 58 -3.97 43.54 -10.65
N PRO A 59 -5.08 42.94 -11.13
CA PRO A 59 -6.41 43.35 -10.69
C PRO A 59 -6.61 43.10 -9.20
N THR A 60 -7.00 44.14 -8.45
CA THR A 60 -7.31 43.99 -7.02
C THR A 60 -8.54 43.12 -6.78
N ARG A 61 -9.55 43.24 -7.65
CA ARG A 61 -10.75 42.40 -7.65
C ARG A 61 -10.47 41.11 -8.42
N GLN A 62 -9.95 40.10 -7.73
CA GLN A 62 -9.70 38.77 -8.28
C GLN A 62 -11.01 37.99 -8.54
N PRO A 63 -11.06 37.07 -9.53
CA PRO A 63 -12.30 36.44 -9.94
C PRO A 63 -12.93 35.51 -8.89
N PHE A 64 -14.24 35.60 -8.79
CA PHE A 64 -15.10 34.88 -7.86
C PHE A 64 -16.31 34.29 -8.59
N ILE A 65 -16.44 32.96 -8.56
CA ILE A 65 -17.57 32.22 -9.15
C ILE A 65 -18.60 31.99 -8.05
N SER A 66 -19.62 32.85 -7.99
CA SER A 66 -20.55 32.93 -6.84
C SER A 66 -22.00 33.21 -7.20
N SER A 67 -22.37 33.23 -8.48
CA SER A 67 -23.73 33.53 -8.93
C SER A 67 -24.26 32.62 -10.04
N ALA A 68 -23.37 32.01 -10.83
CA ALA A 68 -23.68 31.05 -11.88
C ALA A 68 -22.45 30.20 -12.20
N ASN A 69 -22.67 29.08 -12.90
CA ASN A 69 -21.60 28.21 -13.38
C ASN A 69 -20.69 28.93 -14.38
N ALA A 70 -19.42 28.56 -14.40
CA ALA A 70 -18.39 29.11 -15.28
C ALA A 70 -17.78 28.02 -16.16
N SER A 71 -17.29 28.40 -17.33
CA SER A 71 -16.51 27.51 -18.18
C SER A 71 -15.40 28.23 -18.94
N CYS A 72 -14.34 27.51 -19.27
CA CYS A 72 -13.29 27.97 -20.17
C CYS A 72 -12.64 26.79 -20.90
N LYS A 73 -11.87 27.08 -21.95
CA LYS A 73 -11.07 26.07 -22.66
C LYS A 73 -9.89 25.62 -21.81
N SER A 74 -8.96 26.53 -21.50
CA SER A 74 -7.86 26.32 -20.56
C SER A 74 -7.86 27.42 -19.51
N LEU A 75 -7.22 27.17 -18.38
CA LEU A 75 -7.15 28.13 -17.27
C LEU A 75 -5.71 28.29 -16.81
N THR A 76 -5.23 29.53 -16.77
CA THR A 76 -3.96 29.91 -16.14
C THR A 76 -4.20 30.87 -14.99
N ILE A 77 -3.79 30.50 -13.78
CA ILE A 77 -3.76 31.37 -12.60
C ILE A 77 -2.32 31.78 -12.36
N ASN A 78 -1.96 33.02 -12.70
CA ASN A 78 -0.57 33.49 -12.59
C ASN A 78 -0.15 33.63 -11.12
N SER A 79 1.17 33.66 -10.89
CA SER A 79 1.74 33.92 -9.57
C SER A 79 1.18 35.23 -9.00
N GLY A 80 0.78 35.22 -7.72
CA GLY A 80 0.11 36.33 -7.04
C GLY A 80 -1.40 36.49 -7.34
N ALA A 81 -1.95 35.77 -8.31
CA ALA A 81 -3.39 35.79 -8.61
C ALA A 81 -4.18 34.79 -7.74
N THR A 82 -5.49 34.99 -7.63
CA THR A 82 -6.39 34.09 -6.92
C THR A 82 -7.66 33.81 -7.74
N LEU A 83 -8.08 32.55 -7.83
CA LEU A 83 -9.45 32.20 -8.25
C LEU A 83 -10.21 31.62 -7.08
N THR A 84 -11.43 32.11 -6.84
CA THR A 84 -12.33 31.53 -5.83
C THR A 84 -13.55 30.90 -6.48
N VAL A 85 -13.78 29.61 -6.21
CA VAL A 85 -14.97 28.86 -6.61
C VAL A 85 -15.85 28.65 -5.38
N SER A 86 -17.05 29.25 -5.36
CA SER A 86 -18.02 29.07 -4.29
C SER A 86 -18.98 27.91 -4.60
N GLY A 87 -20.28 28.01 -4.29
CA GLY A 87 -21.27 26.94 -4.44
C GLY A 87 -21.70 26.63 -5.89
N TYR A 88 -20.82 26.83 -6.88
CA TYR A 88 -21.11 26.67 -8.30
C TYR A 88 -20.03 25.82 -8.99
N THR A 89 -20.29 25.43 -10.25
CA THR A 89 -19.37 24.62 -11.05
C THR A 89 -18.46 25.47 -11.92
N LEU A 90 -17.17 25.13 -11.94
CA LEU A 90 -16.20 25.55 -12.97
C LEU A 90 -15.84 24.35 -13.86
N SER A 91 -16.06 24.46 -15.16
CA SER A 91 -15.67 23.43 -16.15
C SER A 91 -14.54 23.93 -17.06
N VAL A 92 -13.40 23.24 -17.05
CA VAL A 92 -12.23 23.57 -17.89
C VAL A 92 -11.98 22.43 -18.88
N SER A 93 -12.16 22.70 -20.18
CA SER A 93 -12.13 21.67 -21.23
C SER A 93 -10.74 21.09 -21.52
N ASN A 94 -9.68 21.76 -21.09
CA ASN A 94 -8.28 21.38 -21.27
C ASN A 94 -7.54 21.58 -19.94
N ASP A 95 -6.25 21.92 -19.99
CA ASP A 95 -5.42 22.02 -18.79
C ASP A 95 -5.74 23.22 -17.89
N ILE A 96 -5.52 23.01 -16.59
CA ILE A 96 -5.47 24.03 -15.55
C ILE A 96 -4.02 24.18 -15.08
N ASN A 97 -3.43 25.35 -15.26
CA ASN A 97 -2.08 25.69 -14.82
C ASN A 97 -2.15 26.74 -13.70
N ILE A 98 -1.60 26.43 -12.53
CA ILE A 98 -1.74 27.26 -11.33
C ILE A 98 -0.34 27.59 -10.84
N SER A 99 0.05 28.85 -10.89
CA SER A 99 1.21 29.41 -10.18
C SER A 99 0.78 30.31 -9.02
N GLY A 100 -0.49 30.72 -8.98
CA GLY A 100 -1.11 31.50 -7.90
C GLY A 100 -1.87 30.65 -6.89
N LYS A 101 -3.03 31.14 -6.45
CA LYS A 101 -3.89 30.51 -5.45
C LYS A 101 -5.23 30.05 -6.04
N LEU A 102 -5.64 28.81 -5.74
CA LEU A 102 -7.00 28.33 -6.00
C LEU A 102 -7.74 28.10 -4.68
N THR A 103 -8.92 28.71 -4.56
CA THR A 103 -9.75 28.67 -3.33
C THR A 103 -11.08 27.99 -3.62
N MET A 104 -11.49 27.05 -2.76
CA MET A 104 -12.82 26.45 -2.76
C MET A 104 -13.42 26.52 -1.36
N ASN A 105 -14.48 27.32 -1.20
CA ASN A 105 -14.98 27.73 0.13
C ASN A 105 -16.44 27.35 0.43
N ASN A 106 -17.05 26.52 -0.42
CA ASN A 106 -18.43 26.08 -0.25
C ASN A 106 -18.56 24.62 -0.66
N GLN A 107 -19.27 23.80 0.14
CA GLN A 107 -19.37 22.35 -0.11
C GLN A 107 -20.02 22.00 -1.46
N SER A 108 -20.87 22.88 -1.99
CA SER A 108 -21.52 22.70 -3.29
C SER A 108 -20.61 23.09 -4.47
N GLY A 109 -19.41 23.59 -4.20
CA GLY A 109 -18.44 23.96 -5.22
C GLY A 109 -17.85 22.74 -5.92
N ILE A 110 -17.85 22.79 -7.25
CA ILE A 110 -17.34 21.71 -8.10
C ILE A 110 -16.37 22.28 -9.13
N ILE A 111 -15.25 21.59 -9.36
CA ILE A 111 -14.40 21.82 -10.53
C ILE A 111 -14.38 20.55 -11.38
N ASN A 112 -14.61 20.70 -12.69
CA ASN A 112 -14.40 19.66 -13.69
C ASN A 112 -13.19 20.04 -14.55
N ALA A 113 -12.05 19.38 -14.33
CA ALA A 113 -10.86 19.50 -15.18
C ALA A 113 -10.85 18.35 -16.19
N TYR A 114 -11.13 18.66 -17.46
CA TYR A 114 -11.10 17.67 -18.53
C TYR A 114 -9.67 17.37 -19.03
N GLY A 115 -8.72 18.28 -18.81
CA GLY A 115 -7.29 18.08 -19.03
C GLY A 115 -6.49 17.88 -17.73
N ASP A 116 -5.17 18.11 -17.81
CA ASP A 116 -4.25 18.01 -16.69
C ASP A 116 -4.43 19.18 -15.69
N VAL A 117 -4.17 18.91 -14.41
CA VAL A 117 -4.05 19.95 -13.37
C VAL A 117 -2.59 20.06 -12.96
N ASN A 118 -1.95 21.18 -13.29
CA ASN A 118 -0.54 21.45 -13.01
C ASN A 118 -0.42 22.55 -11.94
N TRP A 119 0.11 22.16 -10.78
CA TRP A 119 0.47 23.07 -9.69
C TRP A 119 1.94 23.46 -9.82
N GLU A 120 2.17 24.61 -10.41
CA GLU A 120 3.48 25.16 -10.71
C GLU A 120 4.18 25.71 -9.45
N SER A 121 5.45 26.11 -9.60
CA SER A 121 6.22 26.72 -8.51
C SER A 121 5.49 27.95 -7.92
N GLY A 122 5.47 28.06 -6.59
CA GLY A 122 4.80 29.14 -5.86
C GLY A 122 3.29 28.95 -5.66
N SER A 123 2.69 27.94 -6.28
CA SER A 123 1.25 27.72 -6.19
C SER A 123 0.79 27.26 -4.81
N THR A 124 -0.43 27.67 -4.44
CA THR A 124 -1.07 27.33 -3.16
C THR A 124 -2.55 27.01 -3.35
N ALA A 125 -3.12 26.26 -2.42
CA ALA A 125 -4.55 25.99 -2.38
C ALA A 125 -5.13 26.34 -1.01
N ASP A 126 -6.40 26.75 -1.02
CA ASP A 126 -7.16 27.07 0.19
C ASP A 126 -8.57 26.49 0.07
N PHE A 127 -8.68 25.22 0.43
CA PHE A 127 -9.94 24.48 0.40
C PHE A 127 -10.43 24.46 1.83
N THR A 128 -11.53 25.17 2.11
CA THR A 128 -12.11 25.34 3.46
C THR A 128 -13.44 24.63 3.63
N ALA A 129 -13.91 23.95 2.59
CA ALA A 129 -15.13 23.16 2.58
C ALA A 129 -14.92 21.81 1.91
N ASN A 130 -15.80 20.85 2.18
CA ASN A 130 -15.78 19.51 1.59
C ASN A 130 -16.24 19.54 0.12
N THR A 131 -15.40 20.07 -0.76
CA THR A 131 -15.68 20.25 -2.19
C THR A 131 -15.30 19.03 -3.01
N LEU A 132 -15.75 19.01 -4.27
CA LEU A 132 -15.38 17.97 -5.25
C LEU A 132 -14.59 18.58 -6.40
N PHE A 133 -13.45 17.97 -6.71
CA PHE A 133 -12.62 18.33 -7.86
C PHE A 133 -12.45 17.10 -8.76
N TYR A 134 -13.25 17.02 -9.83
CA TYR A 134 -13.18 15.96 -10.82
C TYR A 134 -12.04 16.22 -11.81
N VAL A 135 -11.17 15.24 -11.98
CA VAL A 135 -9.98 15.32 -12.84
C VAL A 135 -10.00 14.16 -13.83
N TYR A 136 -10.13 14.48 -15.13
CA TYR A 136 -10.07 13.52 -16.22
C TYR A 136 -8.66 13.35 -16.78
N GLY A 137 -7.79 14.34 -16.56
CA GLY A 137 -6.37 14.30 -16.89
C GLY A 137 -5.49 13.75 -15.77
N GLY A 138 -4.20 14.11 -15.82
CA GLY A 138 -3.22 13.89 -14.77
C GLY A 138 -3.16 15.03 -13.75
N TRP A 139 -2.36 14.82 -12.71
CA TRP A 139 -2.13 15.79 -11.65
C TRP A 139 -0.65 15.94 -11.37
N LYS A 140 -0.13 17.17 -11.34
CA LYS A 140 1.30 17.42 -11.12
C LYS A 140 1.48 18.43 -9.98
N PHE A 141 2.16 18.01 -8.92
CA PHE A 141 2.76 18.92 -7.96
C PHE A 141 4.19 19.20 -8.39
N GLN A 142 4.44 20.37 -8.99
CA GLN A 142 5.79 20.73 -9.45
C GLN A 142 6.67 21.19 -8.29
N THR A 143 7.99 21.19 -8.53
CA THR A 143 8.97 21.72 -7.59
C THR A 143 8.59 23.15 -7.17
N GLY A 144 8.56 23.41 -5.87
CA GLY A 144 8.21 24.72 -5.32
C GLY A 144 6.70 24.98 -5.14
N SER A 145 5.82 24.05 -5.51
CA SER A 145 4.39 24.13 -5.14
C SER A 145 4.19 23.84 -3.64
N ASN A 146 3.22 24.52 -3.02
CA ASN A 146 2.85 24.37 -1.60
C ASN A 146 1.33 24.17 -1.47
N VAL A 147 0.85 23.06 -2.03
CA VAL A 147 -0.58 22.77 -2.19
C VAL A 147 -1.03 21.80 -1.11
N ASN A 148 -1.54 22.32 -0.01
CA ASN A 148 -2.05 21.52 1.10
C ASN A 148 -3.57 21.52 1.10
N LEU A 149 -4.17 20.59 0.35
CA LEU A 149 -5.61 20.39 0.40
C LEU A 149 -5.97 19.85 1.79
N THR A 150 -6.66 20.68 2.59
CA THR A 150 -7.07 20.33 3.96
C THR A 150 -8.49 19.77 4.00
N TYR A 151 -9.32 20.14 3.02
CA TYR A 151 -10.69 19.66 2.87
C TYR A 151 -10.95 19.20 1.43
N GLY A 152 -12.11 18.57 1.23
CA GLY A 152 -12.59 18.14 -0.08
C GLY A 152 -11.96 16.86 -0.59
N THR A 153 -12.42 16.43 -1.76
CA THR A 153 -12.00 15.19 -2.41
C THR A 153 -11.65 15.47 -3.87
N VAL A 154 -10.45 15.04 -4.27
CA VAL A 154 -10.06 15.01 -5.69
C VAL A 154 -10.50 13.66 -6.26
N VAL A 155 -11.38 13.69 -7.26
CA VAL A 155 -11.94 12.50 -7.90
C VAL A 155 -11.30 12.33 -9.27
N PHE A 156 -10.40 11.37 -9.40
CA PHE A 156 -9.82 10.99 -10.68
C PHE A 156 -10.81 10.13 -11.45
N THR A 157 -11.29 10.64 -12.58
CA THR A 157 -12.39 10.04 -13.35
C THR A 157 -12.08 9.95 -14.83
N GLY A 158 -13.02 9.44 -15.61
CA GLY A 158 -12.96 9.36 -17.06
C GLY A 158 -12.29 8.10 -17.62
N PRO A 159 -12.27 7.98 -18.96
CA PRO A 159 -11.88 6.76 -19.66
C PRO A 159 -10.38 6.66 -19.97
N ASN A 160 -9.59 7.67 -19.62
CA ASN A 160 -8.18 7.74 -19.96
C ASN A 160 -7.31 7.29 -18.79
N THR A 161 -6.18 6.67 -19.10
CA THR A 161 -5.13 6.38 -18.13
C THR A 161 -4.31 7.65 -17.90
N ASN A 162 -4.11 8.01 -16.63
CA ASN A 162 -3.40 9.23 -16.24
C ASN A 162 -2.54 8.98 -15.01
N ASN A 163 -1.75 9.97 -14.64
CA ASN A 163 -0.82 9.83 -13.52
C ASN A 163 -0.87 11.02 -12.56
N ILE A 164 -0.53 10.74 -11.30
CA ILE A 164 -0.09 11.74 -10.32
C ILE A 164 1.44 11.78 -10.35
N LEU A 165 2.02 12.97 -10.53
CA LEU A 165 3.45 13.23 -10.40
C LEU A 165 3.71 14.12 -9.18
N CYS A 166 4.46 13.62 -8.20
CA CYS A 166 4.81 14.38 -6.99
C CYS A 166 6.27 14.83 -7.01
N ASN A 167 6.49 16.11 -7.34
CA ASN A 167 7.79 16.79 -7.27
C ASN A 167 7.84 17.84 -6.14
N SER A 168 6.92 17.78 -5.18
CA SER A 168 6.90 18.69 -4.02
C SER A 168 6.79 17.92 -2.71
N ALA A 169 7.67 18.22 -1.76
CA ALA A 169 7.60 17.71 -0.38
C ALA A 169 6.53 18.42 0.47
N SER A 170 6.00 19.55 -0.01
CA SER A 170 5.10 20.43 0.76
C SER A 170 3.68 20.43 0.22
N SER A 171 3.37 19.52 -0.70
CA SER A 171 2.03 19.38 -1.28
C SER A 171 1.40 18.05 -0.88
N ALA A 172 0.11 18.09 -0.61
CA ALA A 172 -0.67 16.95 -0.14
C ALA A 172 -2.12 17.06 -0.62
N PHE A 173 -2.73 15.91 -0.87
CA PHE A 173 -4.18 15.82 -1.00
C PHE A 173 -4.85 15.76 0.37
N ASN A 174 -6.14 16.12 0.43
CA ASN A 174 -6.99 15.71 1.52
C ASN A 174 -7.45 14.26 1.28
N ASN A 175 -8.56 14.08 0.56
CA ASN A 175 -9.01 12.77 0.10
C ASN A 175 -8.76 12.61 -1.40
N ILE A 176 -8.54 11.38 -1.84
CA ILE A 176 -8.61 11.02 -3.25
C ILE A 176 -9.62 9.89 -3.47
N ALA A 177 -10.38 9.99 -4.55
CA ALA A 177 -11.23 8.92 -5.05
C ALA A 177 -10.85 8.60 -6.50
N ILE A 178 -10.87 7.31 -6.84
CA ILE A 178 -10.54 6.82 -8.17
C ILE A 178 -11.80 6.17 -8.73
N ASN A 179 -12.39 6.80 -9.75
CA ASN A 179 -13.60 6.40 -10.43
C ASN A 179 -13.37 6.39 -11.95
N LYS A 180 -12.45 5.54 -12.38
CA LYS A 180 -12.06 5.37 -13.78
C LYS A 180 -13.03 4.45 -14.52
N SER A 181 -13.19 4.67 -15.82
CA SER A 181 -13.95 3.80 -16.71
C SER A 181 -13.03 3.17 -17.75
N SER A 182 -13.55 2.25 -18.57
CA SER A 182 -12.83 1.67 -19.73
C SER A 182 -11.50 0.99 -19.36
N ASN A 183 -11.42 0.39 -18.17
CA ASN A 183 -10.20 -0.22 -17.60
C ASN A 183 -9.01 0.74 -17.47
N ALA A 184 -9.28 2.05 -17.46
CA ALA A 184 -8.25 3.05 -17.29
C ALA A 184 -7.66 3.02 -15.88
N ILE A 185 -6.39 3.42 -15.80
CA ILE A 185 -5.59 3.36 -14.58
C ILE A 185 -5.28 4.79 -14.13
N LEU A 186 -5.31 5.01 -12.81
CA LEU A 186 -4.56 6.11 -12.20
C LEU A 186 -3.22 5.56 -11.68
N GLY A 187 -2.11 6.09 -12.19
CA GLY A 187 -0.77 5.73 -11.73
C GLY A 187 -0.18 6.78 -10.79
N ILE A 188 0.41 6.38 -9.66
CA ILE A 188 1.38 7.23 -8.96
C ILE A 188 2.74 7.02 -9.62
N ASN A 189 3.25 8.06 -10.27
CA ASN A 189 4.27 7.95 -11.30
C ASN A 189 5.66 7.56 -10.74
N THR A 190 6.38 6.69 -11.48
CA THR A 190 7.77 6.28 -11.17
C THR A 190 8.74 7.46 -11.07
N TYR A 191 8.50 8.53 -11.82
CA TYR A 191 9.31 9.75 -11.85
C TYR A 191 9.01 10.73 -10.71
N SER A 192 8.14 10.39 -9.76
CA SER A 192 7.91 11.24 -8.58
C SER A 192 9.18 11.34 -7.74
N ASN A 193 9.59 12.56 -7.41
CA ASN A 193 10.81 12.82 -6.65
C ASN A 193 10.59 12.81 -5.13
N PHE A 194 9.34 12.99 -4.68
CA PHE A 194 8.98 13.04 -3.26
C PHE A 194 7.85 12.07 -2.91
N PRO A 195 7.70 11.71 -1.61
CA PRO A 195 6.51 11.01 -1.13
C PRO A 195 5.22 11.71 -1.52
N LEU A 196 4.17 10.95 -1.78
CA LEU A 196 2.82 11.50 -1.94
C LEU A 196 2.06 11.39 -0.62
N GLN A 197 1.58 12.51 -0.08
CA GLN A 197 0.78 12.53 1.15
C GLN A 197 -0.70 12.71 0.87
N ILE A 198 -1.51 11.87 1.53
CA ILE A 198 -2.98 11.92 1.58
C ILE A 198 -3.39 12.14 3.04
N ASN A 199 -3.94 13.31 3.35
CA ASN A 199 -4.32 13.68 4.72
C ASN A 199 -5.60 12.98 5.22
N GLY A 200 -6.43 12.51 4.29
CA GLY A 200 -7.63 11.75 4.54
C GLY A 200 -7.55 10.38 3.89
N TYR A 201 -8.62 9.97 3.20
CA TYR A 201 -8.76 8.60 2.69
C TYR A 201 -8.36 8.44 1.21
N ILE A 202 -8.11 7.19 0.84
CA ILE A 202 -8.10 6.71 -0.55
C ILE A 202 -9.34 5.84 -0.74
N ASP A 203 -10.13 6.11 -1.79
CA ASP A 203 -11.26 5.28 -2.19
C ASP A 203 -11.14 4.87 -3.67
N VAL A 204 -10.95 3.58 -3.93
CA VAL A 204 -10.89 3.00 -5.27
C VAL A 204 -12.22 2.32 -5.56
N TYR A 205 -12.99 2.89 -6.47
CA TYR A 205 -14.33 2.38 -6.80
C TYR A 205 -14.26 1.05 -7.55
N ASN A 206 -15.37 0.32 -7.54
CA ASN A 206 -15.50 -0.90 -8.32
C ASN A 206 -15.21 -0.63 -9.81
N GLY A 207 -14.45 -1.52 -10.46
CA GLY A 207 -14.02 -1.37 -11.85
C GLY A 207 -12.92 -0.32 -12.09
N SER A 208 -12.46 0.37 -11.04
CA SER A 208 -11.36 1.33 -11.13
C SER A 208 -10.03 0.75 -10.66
N THR A 209 -8.93 1.29 -11.18
CA THR A 209 -7.58 0.80 -10.87
C THR A 209 -6.66 1.93 -10.44
N LEU A 210 -6.04 1.78 -9.26
CA LEU A 210 -4.94 2.60 -8.75
C LEU A 210 -3.66 1.76 -8.69
N HIS A 211 -2.66 2.17 -9.45
CA HIS A 211 -1.33 1.57 -9.41
C HIS A 211 -0.32 2.53 -8.79
N VAL A 212 0.51 2.03 -7.88
CA VAL A 212 1.63 2.80 -7.30
C VAL A 212 2.93 2.29 -7.89
N TYR A 213 3.49 3.06 -8.83
CA TYR A 213 4.75 2.76 -9.51
C TYR A 213 5.95 3.51 -8.91
N SER A 214 5.69 4.51 -8.08
CA SER A 214 6.75 5.30 -7.45
C SER A 214 7.50 4.47 -6.41
N SER A 215 8.83 4.62 -6.41
CA SER A 215 9.68 4.12 -5.33
C SER A 215 9.62 4.99 -4.06
N LYS A 216 8.94 6.15 -4.13
CA LYS A 216 8.71 7.03 -2.97
C LYS A 216 7.54 6.54 -2.14
N ASP A 217 7.49 6.99 -0.89
CA ASP A 217 6.41 6.57 0.01
C ASP A 217 5.04 7.13 -0.42
N LEU A 218 4.01 6.33 -0.25
CA LEU A 218 2.63 6.78 -0.21
C LEU A 218 2.19 6.90 1.25
N ILE A 219 2.02 8.12 1.73
CA ILE A 219 1.74 8.43 3.14
C ILE A 219 0.25 8.72 3.29
N ILE A 220 -0.43 7.97 4.16
CA ILE A 220 -1.89 8.02 4.29
C ILE A 220 -2.27 8.19 5.76
N LYS A 221 -3.09 9.19 6.05
CA LYS A 221 -3.62 9.46 7.41
C LYS A 221 -5.03 8.91 7.64
N GLY A 222 -5.81 8.69 6.59
CA GLY A 222 -7.16 8.11 6.66
C GLY A 222 -7.22 6.64 6.22
N ASN A 223 -8.43 6.17 5.92
CA ASN A 223 -8.67 4.79 5.51
C ASN A 223 -8.20 4.50 4.08
N ILE A 224 -7.90 3.24 3.81
CA ILE A 224 -7.81 2.72 2.44
C ILE A 224 -9.07 1.89 2.18
N ILE A 225 -9.82 2.29 1.16
CA ILE A 225 -11.07 1.65 0.76
C ILE A 225 -10.89 1.22 -0.69
N SER A 226 -10.68 -0.08 -0.92
CA SER A 226 -10.51 -0.63 -2.26
C SER A 226 -11.65 -1.58 -2.60
N ASN A 227 -12.55 -1.12 -3.48
CA ASN A 227 -13.57 -1.93 -4.15
C ASN A 227 -13.16 -2.28 -5.59
N GLY A 228 -12.12 -1.64 -6.11
CA GLY A 228 -11.52 -1.91 -7.41
C GLY A 228 -10.20 -2.64 -7.27
N VAL A 229 -9.15 -2.13 -7.93
CA VAL A 229 -7.78 -2.67 -7.88
C VAL A 229 -6.85 -1.63 -7.28
N PHE A 230 -6.17 -1.99 -6.20
CA PHE A 230 -5.13 -1.20 -5.56
C PHE A 230 -3.84 -2.02 -5.43
N GLN A 231 -2.86 -1.68 -6.28
CA GLN A 231 -1.63 -2.44 -6.41
C GLN A 231 -0.41 -1.55 -6.31
N CYS A 232 0.43 -1.80 -5.31
CA CYS A 232 1.69 -1.09 -5.12
C CYS A 232 2.85 -1.93 -5.64
N TYR A 233 3.40 -1.55 -6.78
CA TYR A 233 4.51 -2.24 -7.43
C TYR A 233 5.86 -1.88 -6.80
N ASP A 234 5.99 -0.67 -6.27
CA ASP A 234 7.20 -0.20 -5.60
C ASP A 234 6.87 0.70 -4.39
N GLY A 235 7.91 1.20 -3.72
CA GLY A 235 7.80 2.12 -2.60
C GLY A 235 7.24 1.47 -1.33
N THR A 236 6.87 2.31 -0.37
CA THR A 236 6.27 1.89 0.91
C THR A 236 4.96 2.63 1.12
N VAL A 237 3.90 1.91 1.47
CA VAL A 237 2.69 2.55 2.02
C VAL A 237 2.90 2.75 3.51
N LYS A 238 2.77 4.01 3.96
CA LYS A 238 2.90 4.40 5.37
C LYS A 238 1.55 4.86 5.91
N LEU A 239 1.04 4.12 6.89
CA LEU A 239 -0.16 4.49 7.64
C LEU A 239 0.26 5.36 8.83
N VAL A 240 -0.03 6.66 8.79
CA VAL A 240 0.47 7.65 9.77
C VAL A 240 -0.65 8.41 10.49
N GLY A 241 -1.87 7.93 10.35
CA GLY A 241 -3.08 8.53 10.92
C GLY A 241 -3.26 8.28 12.42
N THR A 242 -4.48 8.53 12.91
CA THR A 242 -4.85 8.14 14.28
C THR A 242 -5.32 6.70 14.31
N SER A 243 -6.56 6.45 13.89
CA SER A 243 -7.06 5.10 13.66
C SER A 243 -7.44 4.97 12.19
N GLN A 244 -7.10 3.85 11.58
CA GLN A 244 -7.29 3.62 10.16
C GLN A 244 -7.85 2.22 9.94
N SER A 245 -8.56 2.06 8.83
CA SER A 245 -9.08 0.78 8.37
C SER A 245 -8.54 0.46 6.99
N LEU A 246 -8.11 -0.78 6.80
CA LEU A 246 -7.70 -1.35 5.52
C LEU A 246 -8.83 -2.23 4.99
N ARG A 247 -9.61 -1.72 4.04
CA ARG A 247 -10.52 -2.53 3.23
C ARG A 247 -9.86 -2.81 1.89
N MET A 248 -9.25 -3.98 1.76
CA MET A 248 -8.57 -4.43 0.54
C MET A 248 -9.53 -5.25 -0.31
N ASN A 249 -9.30 -5.33 -1.62
CA ASN A 249 -9.98 -6.24 -2.53
C ASN A 249 -9.10 -7.46 -2.87
N THR A 250 -9.73 -8.50 -3.44
CA THR A 250 -9.00 -9.66 -3.96
C THR A 250 -8.03 -9.22 -5.06
N GLY A 251 -6.74 -9.57 -4.90
CA GLY A 251 -5.68 -9.21 -5.84
C GLY A 251 -4.99 -7.88 -5.55
N ASP A 252 -5.43 -7.14 -4.53
CA ASP A 252 -4.69 -5.97 -4.03
C ASP A 252 -3.43 -6.40 -3.30
N TYR A 253 -2.39 -5.56 -3.35
CA TYR A 253 -1.17 -5.81 -2.60
C TYR A 253 -0.37 -4.53 -2.34
N PHE A 254 0.39 -4.58 -1.25
CA PHE A 254 1.43 -3.61 -0.93
C PHE A 254 2.80 -4.14 -1.40
N ASN A 255 3.70 -3.26 -1.85
CA ASN A 255 5.12 -3.61 -2.01
C ASN A 255 5.75 -3.74 -0.62
N ASN A 256 5.87 -2.64 0.11
CA ASN A 256 6.17 -2.61 1.56
C ASN A 256 5.03 -1.92 2.31
N LEU A 257 4.81 -2.32 3.57
CA LEU A 257 3.78 -1.73 4.42
C LEU A 257 4.37 -1.32 5.78
N THR A 258 4.15 -0.08 6.19
CA THR A 258 4.61 0.46 7.46
C THR A 258 3.45 1.04 8.28
N PHE A 259 3.35 0.60 9.53
CA PHE A 259 2.41 1.06 10.54
C PHE A 259 3.08 2.08 11.46
N ASN A 260 2.68 3.34 11.30
CA ASN A 260 3.18 4.53 12.00
C ASN A 260 2.02 5.37 12.59
N GLN A 261 0.84 4.79 12.72
CA GLN A 261 -0.33 5.44 13.29
C GLN A 261 -0.14 5.69 14.80
N SER A 262 -0.89 6.66 15.36
CA SER A 262 -0.90 6.90 16.81
C SER A 262 -1.91 6.03 17.56
N GLY A 263 -2.99 5.62 16.91
CA GLY A 263 -4.05 4.75 17.43
C GLY A 263 -3.99 3.34 16.84
N THR A 264 -5.10 2.86 16.30
CA THR A 264 -5.21 1.46 15.83
C THR A 264 -5.46 1.37 14.33
N VAL A 265 -4.70 0.53 13.63
CA VAL A 265 -5.05 0.04 12.29
C VAL A 265 -5.78 -1.30 12.40
N THR A 266 -6.92 -1.43 11.73
CA THR A 266 -7.68 -2.68 11.62
C THR A 266 -7.85 -3.11 10.16
N ILE A 267 -8.07 -4.41 9.94
CA ILE A 267 -8.44 -4.94 8.62
C ILE A 267 -9.95 -5.07 8.55
N ASN A 268 -10.56 -4.43 7.55
CA ASN A 268 -11.97 -4.58 7.20
C ASN A 268 -12.10 -5.65 6.11
N ASN A 269 -12.81 -6.72 6.43
CA ASN A 269 -12.95 -7.91 5.59
C ASN A 269 -14.15 -7.91 4.64
N THR A 270 -14.76 -6.75 4.39
CA THR A 270 -15.96 -6.68 3.52
C THR A 270 -15.70 -7.27 2.13
N ASN A 271 -14.50 -7.09 1.57
CA ASN A 271 -14.16 -7.55 0.22
C ASN A 271 -13.21 -8.78 0.23
N THR A 272 -12.23 -8.81 1.13
CA THR A 272 -11.39 -10.00 1.38
C THR A 272 -10.88 -10.00 2.82
N ASN A 273 -10.61 -11.19 3.37
CA ASN A 273 -9.95 -11.36 4.65
C ASN A 273 -8.41 -11.43 4.55
N ILE A 274 -7.84 -11.19 3.37
CA ILE A 274 -6.39 -11.28 3.11
C ILE A 274 -5.81 -9.88 2.88
N VAL A 275 -4.68 -9.62 3.53
CA VAL A 275 -3.76 -8.52 3.19
C VAL A 275 -2.46 -9.11 2.65
N GLU A 276 -2.12 -8.76 1.41
CA GLU A 276 -0.88 -9.20 0.75
C GLU A 276 0.17 -8.10 0.82
N VAL A 277 1.35 -8.42 1.35
CA VAL A 277 2.54 -7.57 1.35
C VAL A 277 3.67 -8.32 0.65
N LYS A 278 4.12 -7.82 -0.49
CA LYS A 278 5.11 -8.51 -1.33
C LYS A 278 6.52 -8.50 -0.74
N LYS A 279 6.84 -7.52 0.07
CA LYS A 279 8.13 -7.35 0.75
C LYS A 279 7.92 -7.11 2.25
N ASP A 280 8.49 -6.04 2.80
CA ASP A 280 8.66 -5.89 4.23
C ASP A 280 7.41 -5.33 4.92
N VAL A 281 7.16 -5.82 6.15
CA VAL A 281 6.19 -5.28 7.10
C VAL A 281 6.94 -4.66 8.27
N VAL A 282 6.62 -3.41 8.59
CA VAL A 282 7.23 -2.67 9.70
C VAL A 282 6.17 -2.05 10.61
N ILE A 283 6.26 -2.26 11.91
CA ILE A 283 5.41 -1.62 12.93
C ILE A 283 6.30 -0.75 13.84
N ASN A 284 6.17 0.58 13.72
CA ASN A 284 6.95 1.52 14.55
C ASN A 284 6.13 2.21 15.64
N SER A 285 4.81 2.32 15.48
CA SER A 285 3.94 2.93 16.48
C SER A 285 2.50 2.43 16.41
N GLY A 286 1.71 2.83 17.42
CA GLY A 286 0.31 2.47 17.54
C GLY A 286 0.11 0.96 17.71
N VAL A 287 -1.10 0.51 17.37
CA VAL A 287 -1.46 -0.92 17.36
C VAL A 287 -1.93 -1.32 15.97
N PHE A 288 -1.33 -2.35 15.39
CA PHE A 288 -1.91 -3.09 14.28
C PHE A 288 -2.74 -4.24 14.85
N ASN A 289 -4.06 -4.17 14.69
CA ASN A 289 -5.00 -5.21 15.11
C ASN A 289 -5.47 -6.01 13.90
N MET A 290 -4.95 -7.23 13.80
CA MET A 290 -5.19 -8.15 12.69
C MET A 290 -6.50 -8.93 12.85
N GLN A 291 -7.11 -8.94 14.04
CA GLN A 291 -8.33 -9.70 14.32
C GLN A 291 -8.17 -11.20 13.96
N ASP A 292 -9.07 -11.78 13.17
CA ASP A 292 -9.09 -13.15 12.67
C ASP A 292 -8.69 -13.24 11.18
N ARG A 293 -7.93 -12.24 10.68
CA ARG A 293 -7.60 -12.09 9.25
C ARG A 293 -6.29 -12.80 8.88
N ILE A 294 -5.98 -12.79 7.58
CA ILE A 294 -4.76 -13.38 7.02
C ILE A 294 -3.85 -12.27 6.49
N MET A 295 -2.55 -12.37 6.78
CA MET A 295 -1.52 -11.51 6.21
C MET A 295 -0.46 -12.37 5.56
N ARG A 296 -0.21 -12.16 4.27
CA ARG A 296 0.85 -12.82 3.51
C ARG A 296 2.02 -11.85 3.37
N VAL A 297 3.21 -12.30 3.76
CA VAL A 297 4.42 -11.47 3.83
C VAL A 297 5.51 -12.12 2.99
N GLY A 298 5.91 -11.44 1.92
CA GLY A 298 6.98 -11.90 1.02
C GLY A 298 8.39 -11.45 1.42
N GLY A 299 8.52 -10.49 2.36
CA GLY A 299 9.77 -9.98 2.91
C GLY A 299 9.92 -10.19 4.42
N ASN A 300 10.57 -9.25 5.10
CA ASN A 300 10.86 -9.34 6.52
C ASN A 300 9.75 -8.77 7.38
N TRP A 301 9.72 -9.18 8.65
CA TRP A 301 8.85 -8.62 9.68
C TRP A 301 9.68 -7.88 10.71
N THR A 302 9.32 -6.63 11.00
CA THR A 302 9.97 -5.84 12.06
C THR A 302 8.92 -5.11 12.89
N ASN A 303 8.88 -5.38 14.20
CA ASN A 303 8.06 -4.63 15.14
C ASN A 303 8.99 -3.91 16.13
N THR A 304 9.34 -2.66 15.81
CA THR A 304 10.26 -1.85 16.63
C THR A 304 9.57 -1.26 17.85
N LYS A 305 8.23 -1.17 17.85
CA LYS A 305 7.45 -0.73 19.00
C LYS A 305 7.37 -1.81 20.10
N GLY A 306 7.48 -3.08 19.72
CA GLY A 306 7.43 -4.23 20.62
C GLY A 306 6.09 -4.95 20.61
N SER A 307 6.01 -6.07 21.35
CA SER A 307 4.92 -7.05 21.26
C SER A 307 3.50 -6.51 21.50
N SER A 308 3.36 -5.38 22.20
CA SER A 308 2.04 -4.74 22.40
C SER A 308 1.47 -4.08 21.12
N ALA A 309 2.32 -3.81 20.13
CA ALA A 309 1.93 -3.11 18.91
C ALA A 309 1.29 -4.02 17.86
N PHE A 310 1.47 -5.34 17.98
CA PHE A 310 0.83 -6.30 17.10
C PHE A 310 -0.20 -7.11 17.90
N ASN A 311 -1.48 -6.81 17.68
CA ASN A 311 -2.56 -7.65 18.18
C ASN A 311 -2.95 -8.65 17.09
N ALA A 312 -2.39 -9.86 17.20
CA ALA A 312 -2.61 -10.94 16.25
C ALA A 312 -4.05 -11.48 16.25
N GLY A 313 -4.85 -11.24 17.31
CA GLY A 313 -6.16 -11.85 17.51
C GLY A 313 -6.11 -13.37 17.32
N THR A 314 -7.01 -13.92 16.50
CA THR A 314 -6.96 -15.31 16.03
C THR A 314 -6.39 -15.43 14.60
N GLY A 315 -5.76 -14.38 14.10
CA GLY A 315 -5.28 -14.27 12.72
C GLY A 315 -4.09 -15.17 12.38
N ARG A 316 -3.79 -15.21 11.08
CA ARG A 316 -2.73 -16.04 10.48
C ARG A 316 -1.75 -15.19 9.69
N VAL A 317 -0.47 -15.24 10.06
CA VAL A 317 0.62 -14.66 9.28
C VAL A 317 1.31 -15.76 8.49
N ILE A 318 1.40 -15.57 7.17
CA ILE A 318 2.01 -16.52 6.23
C ILE A 318 3.27 -15.88 5.66
N PHE A 319 4.43 -16.48 5.92
CA PHE A 319 5.67 -16.09 5.25
C PHE A 319 5.81 -16.89 3.95
N ASN A 320 5.80 -16.19 2.80
CA ASN A 320 5.69 -16.79 1.47
C ASN A 320 6.72 -16.29 0.44
N GLY A 321 7.83 -15.70 0.89
CA GLY A 321 8.90 -15.21 0.03
C GLY A 321 9.70 -16.33 -0.67
N SER A 322 10.37 -16.03 -1.77
CA SER A 322 11.24 -17.02 -2.43
C SER A 322 12.57 -17.24 -1.70
N GLY A 323 13.10 -16.19 -1.07
CA GLY A 323 14.37 -16.20 -0.33
C GLY A 323 14.21 -16.37 1.18
N HIS A 324 15.31 -16.16 1.90
CA HIS A 324 15.28 -16.09 3.37
C HIS A 324 14.52 -14.85 3.82
N GLN A 325 13.65 -15.03 4.80
CA GLN A 325 12.91 -13.95 5.46
C GLN A 325 13.29 -13.92 6.93
N TYR A 326 13.21 -12.74 7.54
CA TYR A 326 13.69 -12.52 8.90
C TYR A 326 12.58 -11.92 9.76
N VAL A 327 12.47 -12.39 11.00
CA VAL A 327 11.74 -11.69 12.06
C VAL A 327 12.77 -10.89 12.85
N LYS A 328 12.85 -9.59 12.58
CA LYS A 328 13.89 -8.68 13.09
C LYS A 328 13.50 -7.99 14.40
N SER A 329 12.70 -8.67 15.22
CA SER A 329 12.22 -8.22 16.52
C SER A 329 11.69 -9.39 17.32
N SER A 330 11.51 -9.22 18.63
CA SER A 330 10.65 -10.13 19.40
C SER A 330 9.20 -9.96 18.95
N GLU A 331 8.49 -11.07 18.75
CA GLU A 331 7.12 -11.05 18.24
C GLU A 331 6.30 -12.24 18.71
N LYS A 332 4.99 -12.03 18.89
CA LYS A 332 4.03 -13.09 19.19
C LYS A 332 2.98 -13.18 18.08
N PHE A 333 3.07 -14.25 17.29
CA PHE A 333 2.05 -14.60 16.30
C PHE A 333 0.96 -15.47 16.94
N ASN A 334 -0.25 -15.41 16.40
CA ASN A 334 -1.27 -16.42 16.73
C ASN A 334 -1.05 -17.69 15.91
N ILE A 335 -1.46 -17.70 14.63
CA ILE A 335 -1.05 -18.76 13.69
C ILE A 335 0.11 -18.23 12.84
N LEU A 336 1.23 -18.94 12.87
CA LEU A 336 2.36 -18.70 11.99
C LEU A 336 2.44 -19.84 10.97
N GLU A 337 2.31 -19.51 9.69
CA GLU A 337 2.42 -20.45 8.58
C GLU A 337 3.69 -20.16 7.76
N ILE A 338 4.42 -21.23 7.42
CA ILE A 338 5.61 -21.15 6.58
C ILE A 338 5.32 -21.87 5.26
N ASP A 339 5.21 -21.09 4.19
CA ASP A 339 4.95 -21.55 2.82
C ASP A 339 5.89 -20.84 1.84
N LYS A 340 7.19 -21.08 2.00
CA LYS A 340 8.23 -20.30 1.31
C LYS A 340 9.36 -21.15 0.76
N GLY A 341 10.17 -20.55 -0.12
CA GLY A 341 11.28 -21.23 -0.80
C GLY A 341 12.45 -21.62 0.10
N ALA A 342 12.79 -20.78 1.10
CA ALA A 342 13.98 -20.94 1.94
C ALA A 342 13.64 -21.03 3.45
N ALA A 343 14.39 -20.35 4.33
CA ALA A 343 14.22 -20.38 5.80
C ALA A 343 13.71 -19.06 6.42
N LEU A 344 12.90 -19.15 7.49
CA LEU A 344 12.45 -18.01 8.29
C LEU A 344 13.41 -17.92 9.45
N ARG A 345 14.04 -16.75 9.60
CA ARG A 345 15.21 -16.58 10.43
C ARG A 345 14.97 -15.72 11.65
N VAL A 346 15.58 -16.17 12.74
CA VAL A 346 15.82 -15.39 13.96
C VAL A 346 17.33 -15.26 14.11
N ASP A 347 17.85 -14.02 14.13
CA ASP A 347 19.28 -13.74 13.95
C ASP A 347 19.91 -12.87 15.05
N SER A 348 19.14 -12.49 16.08
CA SER A 348 19.64 -11.79 17.26
C SER A 348 19.36 -12.57 18.53
N ALA A 349 20.32 -12.60 19.45
CA ALA A 349 20.17 -13.21 20.76
C ALA A 349 19.06 -12.57 21.61
N SER A 350 18.69 -11.32 21.32
CA SER A 350 17.60 -10.61 22.00
C SER A 350 16.20 -10.92 21.43
N TYR A 351 16.10 -11.57 20.27
CA TYR A 351 14.82 -11.80 19.61
C TYR A 351 14.19 -13.11 20.10
N ILE A 352 12.94 -12.98 20.56
CA ILE A 352 12.10 -14.09 21.00
C ILE A 352 10.86 -14.09 20.10
N VAL A 353 10.75 -15.12 19.26
CA VAL A 353 9.62 -15.32 18.35
C VAL A 353 8.78 -16.47 18.87
N ILE A 354 7.50 -16.19 19.13
CA ILE A 354 6.56 -17.17 19.67
C ILE A 354 5.35 -17.23 18.73
N CYS A 355 4.81 -18.43 18.50
CA CYS A 355 3.51 -18.60 17.90
C CYS A 355 2.63 -19.51 18.75
N ASN A 356 1.33 -19.20 18.84
CA ASN A 356 0.38 -20.09 19.51
C ASN A 356 0.24 -21.38 18.72
N LYS A 357 0.21 -21.29 17.38
CA LYS A 357 0.12 -22.42 16.45
C LYS A 357 1.11 -22.24 15.31
N TYR A 358 1.88 -23.28 15.03
CA TYR A 358 2.81 -23.33 13.91
C TYR A 358 2.30 -24.31 12.84
N GLU A 359 2.15 -23.84 11.62
CA GLU A 359 1.75 -24.65 10.46
C GLU A 359 2.86 -24.63 9.41
N TRP A 360 3.39 -25.80 9.07
CA TRP A 360 4.36 -25.96 8.01
C TRP A 360 3.66 -26.42 6.72
N LYS A 361 3.94 -25.70 5.63
CA LYS A 361 3.61 -26.10 4.24
C LYS A 361 4.87 -26.33 3.41
N LYS A 362 5.85 -25.43 3.51
CA LYS A 362 7.11 -25.50 2.76
C LYS A 362 8.20 -24.66 3.41
N GLY A 363 9.46 -25.05 3.23
CA GLY A 363 10.63 -24.30 3.70
C GLY A 363 11.00 -24.64 5.14
N SER A 364 11.78 -23.76 5.76
CA SER A 364 12.46 -24.09 7.03
C SER A 364 12.33 -23.00 8.11
N ILE A 365 12.55 -23.38 9.37
CA ILE A 365 12.91 -22.47 10.47
C ILE A 365 14.43 -22.51 10.65
N ASP A 366 15.08 -21.36 10.82
CA ASP A 366 16.53 -21.26 11.03
C ASP A 366 16.84 -20.24 12.12
N VAL A 367 17.30 -20.72 13.28
CA VAL A 367 17.65 -19.87 14.42
C VAL A 367 19.16 -19.76 14.50
N TYR A 368 19.70 -18.64 14.00
CA TYR A 368 21.11 -18.29 14.13
C TYR A 368 21.46 -17.92 15.57
N LYS A 369 20.63 -17.07 16.17
CA LYS A 369 20.72 -16.59 17.55
C LYS A 369 19.30 -16.28 18.03
N GLY A 370 19.06 -16.35 19.34
CA GLY A 370 17.75 -16.03 19.91
C GLY A 370 16.87 -17.26 20.05
N THR A 371 15.55 -17.08 20.05
CA THR A 371 14.60 -18.17 20.34
C THR A 371 13.41 -18.17 19.40
N PHE A 372 13.08 -19.35 18.87
CA PHE A 372 11.80 -19.65 18.24
C PHE A 372 11.01 -20.64 19.11
N THR A 373 9.73 -20.36 19.36
CA THR A 373 8.83 -21.25 20.11
C THR A 373 7.50 -21.42 19.38
N ALA A 374 7.16 -22.66 19.07
CA ALA A 374 5.82 -23.07 18.67
C ALA A 374 5.13 -23.71 19.88
N LEU A 375 4.07 -23.08 20.37
CA LEU A 375 3.29 -23.59 21.52
C LEU A 375 2.36 -24.75 21.14
N ASP A 376 2.13 -24.93 19.85
CA ASP A 376 1.37 -26.04 19.27
C ASP A 376 1.80 -26.25 17.81
N LEU A 377 1.91 -27.51 17.39
CA LEU A 377 2.19 -27.89 16.00
C LEU A 377 0.88 -28.31 15.33
N VAL A 378 0.45 -27.54 14.33
CA VAL A 378 -0.78 -27.83 13.55
C VAL A 378 -0.62 -29.12 12.76
N ASN A 379 0.56 -29.35 12.19
CA ASN A 379 0.88 -30.63 11.58
C ASN A 379 1.04 -31.67 12.69
N ASN A 380 0.42 -32.84 12.53
CA ASN A 380 0.45 -33.92 13.52
C ASN A 380 1.79 -34.68 13.49
N GLY A 381 2.85 -34.01 13.95
CA GLY A 381 4.24 -34.45 13.89
C GLY A 381 5.18 -33.29 13.56
N ILE A 382 6.48 -33.52 13.67
CA ILE A 382 7.50 -32.53 13.35
C ILE A 382 7.83 -32.64 11.86
N TYR A 383 7.19 -31.78 11.07
CA TYR A 383 7.43 -31.64 9.62
C TYR A 383 8.29 -30.41 9.30
N GLY A 384 8.90 -30.41 8.12
CA GLY A 384 9.78 -29.35 7.66
C GLY A 384 11.22 -29.49 8.16
N SER A 385 12.02 -28.44 7.98
CA SER A 385 13.42 -28.43 8.42
C SER A 385 13.66 -27.36 9.46
N TYR A 386 14.41 -27.70 10.51
CA TYR A 386 14.77 -26.82 11.61
C TYR A 386 16.28 -26.77 11.75
N TYR A 387 16.83 -25.57 11.56
CA TYR A 387 18.26 -25.29 11.67
C TYR A 387 18.50 -24.53 12.97
N VAL A 388 19.47 -25.00 13.77
CA VAL A 388 19.87 -24.33 15.00
C VAL A 388 21.39 -24.16 15.04
N ASN A 389 21.83 -23.01 15.54
CA ASN A 389 23.24 -22.62 15.59
C ASN A 389 23.61 -22.26 17.05
N PRO A 390 24.91 -22.09 17.40
CA PRO A 390 25.33 -21.68 18.74
C PRO A 390 24.62 -20.41 19.22
N GLY A 391 24.00 -20.47 20.40
CA GLY A 391 23.18 -19.37 20.96
C GLY A 391 21.74 -19.31 20.43
N GLY A 392 21.34 -20.24 19.56
CA GLY A 392 19.97 -20.42 19.11
C GLY A 392 19.21 -21.47 19.92
N THR A 393 17.92 -21.22 20.14
CA THR A 393 16.99 -22.17 20.77
C THR A 393 15.72 -22.33 19.92
N ILE A 394 15.29 -23.56 19.70
CA ILE A 394 14.00 -23.92 19.09
C ILE A 394 13.20 -24.73 20.09
N ASN A 395 11.96 -24.33 20.36
CA ASN A 395 11.03 -25.06 21.22
C ASN A 395 9.81 -25.47 20.40
N LEU A 396 9.54 -26.77 20.33
CA LEU A 396 8.41 -27.34 19.60
C LEU A 396 7.50 -28.07 20.59
N HIS A 397 6.26 -27.61 20.72
CA HIS A 397 5.26 -28.23 21.56
C HIS A 397 4.19 -28.90 20.71
N GLN A 398 3.77 -30.09 21.12
CA GLN A 398 2.58 -30.76 20.61
C GLN A 398 1.61 -31.02 21.76
N ASP A 399 0.31 -30.96 21.49
CA ASP A 399 -0.70 -31.29 22.47
C ASP A 399 -0.67 -32.78 22.89
N ALA A 400 -1.41 -33.13 23.95
CA ALA A 400 -1.40 -34.48 24.51
C ALA A 400 -2.11 -35.53 23.63
N SER A 401 -2.86 -35.10 22.62
CA SER A 401 -3.56 -35.96 21.66
C SER A 401 -2.79 -36.14 20.35
N GLY A 402 -1.96 -35.16 19.97
CA GLY A 402 -1.13 -35.19 18.78
C GLY A 402 0.09 -36.11 18.92
N TRP A 403 0.71 -36.41 17.78
CA TRP A 403 1.97 -37.14 17.67
C TRP A 403 3.12 -36.16 17.54
N ILE A 404 4.27 -36.54 18.09
CA ILE A 404 5.51 -35.76 18.05
C ILE A 404 6.60 -36.50 17.26
N ASP A 405 6.17 -37.30 16.27
CA ASP A 405 7.05 -38.06 15.39
C ASP A 405 7.94 -37.13 14.58
N LEU A 406 9.21 -37.49 14.40
CA LEU A 406 10.09 -36.76 13.49
C LEU A 406 9.79 -37.22 12.06
N ASN A 407 9.22 -36.32 11.26
CA ASN A 407 8.86 -36.53 9.85
C ASN A 407 9.45 -35.40 8.99
N GLY A 408 10.62 -34.92 9.41
CA GLY A 408 11.32 -33.79 8.85
C GLY A 408 12.78 -33.79 9.27
N LYS A 409 13.41 -32.62 9.25
CA LYS A 409 14.84 -32.48 9.43
C LYS A 409 15.20 -31.65 10.66
N PHE A 410 16.09 -32.17 11.48
CA PHE A 410 16.86 -31.38 12.44
C PHE A 410 18.30 -31.22 11.98
N ASN A 411 18.79 -29.98 12.02
CA ASN A 411 20.14 -29.66 11.59
C ASN A 411 20.82 -28.73 12.59
N PHE A 412 21.77 -29.27 13.36
CA PHE A 412 22.60 -28.52 14.29
C PHE A 412 23.89 -28.11 13.60
N ASN A 413 24.19 -26.81 13.60
CA ASN A 413 25.37 -26.22 12.97
C ASN A 413 26.40 -25.80 14.03
N GLY A 414 26.97 -26.78 14.73
CA GLY A 414 28.04 -26.59 15.72
C GLY A 414 27.55 -26.26 17.13
N GLY A 415 26.23 -26.25 17.38
CA GLY A 415 25.68 -25.93 18.69
C GLY A 415 24.18 -25.65 18.68
N GLY A 416 23.71 -25.00 19.74
CA GLY A 416 22.30 -24.62 19.92
C GLY A 416 21.47 -25.68 20.64
N THR A 417 20.17 -25.41 20.79
CA THR A 417 19.25 -26.33 21.48
C THR A 417 17.94 -26.44 20.72
N ILE A 418 17.48 -27.67 20.51
CA ILE A 418 16.10 -27.97 20.11
C ILE A 418 15.44 -28.70 21.28
N ASN A 419 14.38 -28.14 21.84
CA ASN A 419 13.55 -28.77 22.86
C ASN A 419 12.23 -29.20 22.23
N VAL A 420 11.80 -30.41 22.56
CA VAL A 420 10.56 -31.01 22.07
C VAL A 420 9.69 -31.40 23.26
N PHE A 421 8.45 -30.92 23.27
CA PHE A 421 7.51 -31.06 24.38
C PHE A 421 6.20 -31.71 23.92
N GLY A 422 5.55 -32.41 24.86
CA GLY A 422 4.23 -33.00 24.67
C GLY A 422 4.20 -34.19 23.71
N GLY A 423 3.07 -34.37 23.03
CA GLY A 423 2.73 -35.57 22.26
C GLY A 423 2.11 -36.69 23.09
N SER A 424 1.40 -37.61 22.42
CA SER A 424 0.63 -38.71 23.03
C SER A 424 1.43 -39.99 23.28
N GLY A 425 2.66 -40.11 22.76
CA GLY A 425 3.47 -41.32 22.88
C GLY A 425 4.92 -41.12 22.46
N TYR A 426 5.66 -42.23 22.29
CA TYR A 426 7.03 -42.20 21.75
C TYR A 426 7.07 -41.46 20.41
N SER A 427 8.12 -40.66 20.20
CA SER A 427 8.41 -40.03 18.92
C SER A 427 9.02 -41.07 17.97
N TYR A 428 8.33 -41.41 16.89
CA TYR A 428 8.81 -42.35 15.89
C TYR A 428 9.69 -41.68 14.84
N TRP A 429 10.89 -42.23 14.62
CA TRP A 429 11.86 -41.73 13.63
C TRP A 429 12.14 -42.83 12.60
N ALA A 430 11.55 -42.82 11.40
CA ALA A 430 10.46 -41.97 10.92
C ALA A 430 9.14 -42.77 10.85
N ARG A 431 7.97 -42.10 10.74
CA ARG A 431 6.68 -42.82 10.63
C ARG A 431 5.68 -42.22 9.64
N GLY A 432 5.55 -40.89 9.58
CA GLY A 432 4.58 -40.18 8.74
C GLY A 432 5.23 -39.36 7.62
N GLY A 433 6.54 -39.49 7.42
CA GLY A 433 7.35 -38.79 6.43
C GLY A 433 8.82 -39.18 6.60
N ASN A 434 9.69 -38.77 5.68
CA ASN A 434 11.14 -39.00 5.83
C ASN A 434 11.70 -38.15 6.99
N ALA A 435 12.64 -38.71 7.74
CA ALA A 435 13.31 -38.03 8.84
C ALA A 435 14.81 -37.86 8.56
N GLU A 436 15.35 -36.73 8.97
CA GLU A 436 16.77 -36.42 8.87
C GLU A 436 17.31 -35.80 10.16
N ILE A 437 18.48 -36.25 10.61
CA ILE A 437 19.23 -35.60 11.69
C ILE A 437 20.68 -35.37 11.26
N TYR A 438 21.10 -34.11 11.25
CA TYR A 438 22.50 -33.72 11.14
C TYR A 438 22.91 -33.03 12.43
N MET A 439 23.87 -33.60 13.15
CA MET A 439 24.26 -33.12 14.47
C MET A 439 25.77 -33.21 14.69
N ASN A 440 26.43 -32.06 14.74
CA ASN A 440 27.87 -31.95 15.03
C ASN A 440 28.14 -31.16 16.34
N GLY A 441 27.12 -31.02 17.19
CA GLY A 441 27.14 -30.24 18.43
C GLY A 441 25.73 -29.93 18.94
N GLY A 442 25.63 -29.24 20.08
CA GLY A 442 24.35 -28.79 20.63
C GLY A 442 23.56 -29.86 21.39
N VAL A 443 22.30 -29.57 21.67
CA VAL A 443 21.40 -30.43 22.47
C VAL A 443 20.05 -30.60 21.78
N LEU A 444 19.64 -31.84 21.53
CA LEU A 444 18.27 -32.21 21.18
C LEU A 444 17.62 -32.85 22.41
N ASP A 445 16.54 -32.26 22.93
CA ASP A 445 15.96 -32.69 24.21
C ASP A 445 14.45 -32.95 24.11
N PHE A 446 14.06 -34.22 24.17
CA PHE A 446 12.68 -34.67 24.24
C PHE A 446 12.20 -34.72 25.69
N LYS A 447 11.49 -33.67 26.09
CA LYS A 447 11.17 -33.35 27.48
C LYS A 447 10.12 -34.27 28.09
N ASN A 448 9.23 -34.85 27.28
CA ASN A 448 8.08 -35.63 27.79
C ASN A 448 7.98 -37.05 27.22
N GLN A 449 8.61 -37.32 26.07
CA GLN A 449 8.43 -38.58 25.35
C GLN A 449 9.74 -39.29 25.08
N GLY A 450 9.63 -40.62 24.99
CA GLY A 450 10.67 -41.51 24.50
C GLY A 450 10.90 -41.33 23.00
N ILE A 451 12.01 -41.87 22.51
CA ILE A 451 12.34 -41.90 21.09
C ILE A 451 12.33 -43.35 20.63
N TYR A 452 11.66 -43.62 19.50
CA TYR A 452 11.59 -44.93 18.89
C TYR A 452 12.14 -44.85 17.46
N ILE A 453 13.38 -45.26 17.28
CA ILE A 453 14.05 -45.32 15.98
C ILE A 453 13.55 -46.58 15.27
N TYR A 454 12.67 -46.34 14.30
CA TYR A 454 11.93 -47.36 13.58
C TYR A 454 12.57 -47.65 12.23
N ASN A 455 12.35 -48.86 11.70
CA ASN A 455 12.78 -49.26 10.36
C ASN A 455 11.56 -49.54 9.46
N PRO A 456 10.75 -48.52 9.12
CA PRO A 456 9.62 -48.71 8.19
C PRO A 456 10.13 -48.98 6.77
N SER A 457 9.35 -49.69 5.98
CA SER A 457 9.60 -49.84 4.53
C SER A 457 9.22 -48.60 3.71
N SER A 458 8.37 -47.72 4.25
CA SER A 458 7.77 -46.60 3.50
C SER A 458 8.51 -45.27 3.63
N TYR A 459 9.36 -45.10 4.65
CA TYR A 459 10.03 -43.83 4.94
C TYR A 459 11.48 -44.04 5.34
N THR A 460 12.34 -43.09 5.01
CA THR A 460 13.75 -43.15 5.38
C THR A 460 14.01 -42.38 6.67
N PHE A 461 14.95 -42.88 7.46
CA PHE A 461 15.60 -42.10 8.50
C PHE A 461 17.09 -42.00 8.17
N THR A 462 17.54 -40.79 7.82
CA THR A 462 18.94 -40.50 7.51
C THR A 462 19.55 -39.72 8.67
N HIS A 463 20.76 -40.10 9.10
CA HIS A 463 21.43 -39.44 10.20
C HIS A 463 22.93 -39.26 9.94
N ASN A 464 23.48 -38.18 10.48
CA ASN A 464 24.92 -37.93 10.58
C ASN A 464 25.17 -37.20 11.91
N ILE A 465 25.50 -37.97 12.94
CA ILE A 465 25.68 -37.50 14.31
C ILE A 465 27.15 -37.66 14.67
N THR A 466 27.91 -36.57 14.63
CA THR A 466 29.35 -36.53 14.93
C THR A 466 29.66 -35.82 16.25
N GLY A 467 28.65 -35.25 16.92
CA GLY A 467 28.79 -34.62 18.22
C GLY A 467 27.46 -34.11 18.78
N GLY A 468 27.49 -33.58 20.00
CA GLY A 468 26.32 -33.05 20.70
C GLY A 468 25.66 -34.03 21.68
N THR A 469 24.42 -33.79 22.07
CA THR A 469 23.69 -34.64 23.02
C THR A 469 22.22 -34.78 22.66
N ILE A 470 21.74 -36.01 22.51
CA ILE A 470 20.30 -36.32 22.40
C ILE A 470 19.82 -36.81 23.77
N ARG A 471 18.76 -36.19 24.29
CA ARG A 471 18.14 -36.53 25.58
C ARG A 471 16.68 -36.89 25.38
N THR A 472 16.20 -37.81 26.21
CA THR A 472 14.80 -38.14 26.34
C THR A 472 14.47 -38.40 27.81
N SER A 473 13.27 -38.02 28.22
CA SER A 473 12.72 -38.27 29.56
C SER A 473 12.27 -39.72 29.80
N LYS A 474 12.14 -40.53 28.73
CA LYS A 474 11.75 -41.94 28.82
C LYS A 474 12.88 -42.83 28.25
N GLY A 475 12.56 -43.77 27.36
CA GLY A 475 13.54 -44.64 26.72
C GLY A 475 13.90 -44.20 25.31
N LEU A 476 15.09 -44.62 24.86
CA LEU A 476 15.49 -44.66 23.46
C LEU A 476 15.47 -46.14 23.02
N SER A 477 14.61 -46.48 22.05
CA SER A 477 14.56 -47.82 21.46
C SER A 477 14.98 -47.75 20.00
N CYS A 478 15.88 -48.63 19.57
CA CYS A 478 16.39 -48.63 18.20
C CYS A 478 16.25 -50.03 17.57
N TYR A 479 15.59 -50.08 16.41
CA TYR A 479 15.42 -51.29 15.60
C TYR A 479 16.17 -51.20 14.26
N ARG A 480 17.13 -50.28 14.19
CA ARG A 480 17.97 -50.05 13.02
C ARG A 480 19.40 -50.47 13.34
N THR A 481 19.95 -51.37 12.53
CA THR A 481 21.33 -51.85 12.68
C THR A 481 22.36 -50.82 12.21
N ASP A 482 21.93 -49.82 11.45
CA ASP A 482 22.77 -48.76 10.89
C ASP A 482 22.76 -47.47 11.71
N PHE A 483 22.07 -47.43 12.86
CA PHE A 483 22.08 -46.28 13.76
C PHE A 483 23.23 -46.42 14.78
N THR A 484 24.24 -45.55 14.65
CA THR A 484 25.47 -45.60 15.46
C THR A 484 25.77 -44.31 16.20
#